data_AF-A0A366HY13-F1
#
_entry.id   AF-A0A366HY13-F1
#
_cell.length_a   1.000
_cell.length_b   1.000
_cell.length_c   1.000
_cell.angle_alpha   90.00
_cell.angle_beta   90.00
_cell.angle_gamma   90.00
#
_symmetry.space_group_name_H-M   'P 1'
#
loop_
_entity.id
_entity.type
_entity.pdbx_description
1 polymer ?
#
loop_
_entity_poly.entity_id
_entity_poly.type
_entity_poly.pdbx_seq_one_letter_code
_entity_poly.pdbx_strand_id
1 'polypeptide(L)'
;MNKRVLGVLLFLAFGLARLPLDHAMTMNLREKGLKEAPPTVSWQEDFGQMFLATLGGLRSLVASVGFLEAYSAWERNDWGAVDNRMTLVTRMQPYEPTYWDEASWHMAYNAASYFKRDKSLRAAIQNKLFKDHVQRGLEILNEGLRYLPENRRLLEALGYIYKDRQPDPERAATAFIEAHKNGSLDFIERLGAYELVKVGDRASSAQAYEILKRYYDRGPPFTKMESIQRDLRILENRLNIPADKRIPAAPAPASTTSPRPMLRNTNP
;
A
#
# COMPACT_ATOMS: atom_id res chain seq x y z
N MET A 1 6.90 -46.44 -18.47
CA MET A 1 6.71 -44.99 -18.23
C MET A 1 7.44 -44.59 -16.96
N ASN A 2 8.27 -43.53 -16.98
CA ASN A 2 9.01 -43.06 -15.80
C ASN A 2 8.01 -42.69 -14.68
N LYS A 3 8.27 -43.07 -13.42
CA LYS A 3 7.41 -42.76 -12.27
C LYS A 3 7.11 -41.25 -12.13
N ARG A 4 8.06 -40.39 -12.51
CA ARG A 4 7.86 -38.94 -12.56
C ARG A 4 6.85 -38.53 -13.65
N VAL A 5 6.94 -39.13 -14.83
CA VAL A 5 6.02 -38.88 -15.95
C VAL A 5 4.63 -39.41 -15.62
N LEU A 6 4.52 -40.59 -15.01
CA LEU A 6 3.24 -41.12 -14.52
C LEU A 6 2.63 -40.21 -13.43
N GLY A 7 3.45 -39.71 -12.50
CA GLY A 7 2.99 -38.76 -11.48
C GLY A 7 2.43 -37.47 -12.07
N VAL A 8 3.13 -36.88 -13.05
CA VAL A 8 2.65 -35.70 -13.78
C VAL A 8 1.35 -35.99 -14.53
N LEU A 9 1.26 -37.12 -15.23
CA LEU A 9 0.05 -37.50 -15.97
C LEU A 9 -1.16 -37.73 -15.06
N LEU A 10 -0.97 -38.40 -13.91
CA LEU A 10 -2.03 -38.59 -12.93
C LEU A 10 -2.47 -37.25 -12.32
N PHE A 11 -1.53 -36.35 -12.07
CA PHE A 11 -1.83 -35.01 -11.57
C PHE A 11 -2.66 -34.20 -12.57
N LEU A 12 -2.27 -34.21 -13.85
CA LEU A 12 -3.00 -33.56 -14.93
C LEU A 12 -4.39 -34.18 -15.13
N ALA A 13 -4.51 -35.50 -15.12
CA ALA A 13 -5.79 -36.20 -15.26
C ALA A 13 -6.75 -35.85 -14.11
N PHE A 14 -6.23 -35.78 -12.87
CA PHE A 14 -7.03 -35.37 -11.72
C PHE A 14 -7.49 -33.91 -11.81
N GLY A 15 -6.62 -32.99 -12.24
CA GLY A 15 -6.98 -31.58 -12.46
C GLY A 15 -8.08 -31.43 -13.51
N LEU A 16 -7.92 -32.11 -14.66
CA LEU A 16 -8.92 -32.09 -15.75
C LEU A 16 -10.26 -32.69 -15.33
N ALA A 17 -10.27 -33.76 -14.53
CA ALA A 17 -11.50 -34.37 -14.03
C ALA A 17 -12.27 -33.45 -13.06
N ARG A 18 -11.57 -32.58 -12.33
CA ARG A 18 -12.15 -31.69 -11.32
C ARG A 18 -12.66 -30.36 -11.88
N LEU A 19 -12.10 -29.90 -12.99
CA LEU A 19 -12.49 -28.66 -13.68
C LEU A 19 -14.00 -28.42 -13.79
N PRO A 20 -14.84 -29.36 -14.30
CA PRO A 20 -16.27 -29.11 -14.45
C PRO A 20 -16.98 -28.91 -13.10
N LEU A 21 -16.53 -29.60 -12.04
CA LEU A 21 -17.08 -29.47 -10.70
C LEU A 21 -16.74 -28.10 -10.08
N ASP A 22 -15.48 -27.70 -10.16
CA ASP A 22 -15.01 -26.40 -9.64
C ASP A 22 -15.66 -25.23 -10.42
N HIS A 23 -15.90 -25.41 -11.72
CA HIS A 23 -16.61 -24.44 -12.56
C HIS A 23 -18.08 -24.33 -12.18
N ALA A 24 -18.79 -25.46 -12.04
CA ALA A 24 -20.19 -25.48 -11.62
C ALA A 24 -20.38 -24.87 -10.22
N MET A 25 -19.50 -25.18 -9.27
CA MET A 25 -19.52 -24.57 -7.93
C MET A 25 -19.25 -23.06 -8.00
N THR A 26 -18.28 -22.63 -8.81
CA THR A 26 -17.98 -21.20 -8.98
C THR A 26 -19.15 -20.43 -9.60
N MET A 27 -19.83 -21.01 -10.59
CA MET A 27 -21.05 -20.42 -11.16
C MET A 27 -22.16 -20.33 -10.12
N ASN A 28 -22.41 -21.41 -9.36
CA ASN A 28 -23.44 -21.42 -8.32
C ASN A 28 -23.18 -20.35 -7.23
N LEU A 29 -21.91 -20.15 -6.84
CA LEU A 29 -21.53 -19.10 -5.90
C LEU A 29 -21.72 -17.70 -6.48
N ARG A 30 -21.44 -17.51 -7.78
CA ARG A 30 -21.69 -16.23 -8.48
C ARG A 30 -23.17 -15.92 -8.61
N GLU A 31 -23.98 -16.91 -9.00
CA GLU A 31 -25.45 -16.77 -9.09
C GLU A 31 -26.06 -16.40 -7.74
N LYS A 32 -25.49 -16.91 -6.64
CA LYS A 32 -25.90 -16.57 -5.28
C LYS A 32 -25.33 -15.25 -4.76
N GLY A 33 -24.57 -14.51 -5.57
CA GLY A 33 -23.89 -13.27 -5.17
C GLY A 33 -22.78 -13.47 -4.11
N LEU A 34 -22.33 -14.70 -3.89
CA LEU A 34 -21.33 -15.06 -2.88
C LEU A 34 -19.90 -15.00 -3.44
N LYS A 35 -19.73 -14.75 -4.75
CA LYS A 35 -18.44 -14.64 -5.42
C LYS A 35 -18.55 -13.66 -6.57
N GLU A 36 -17.62 -12.72 -6.67
CA GLU A 36 -17.61 -11.73 -7.75
C GLU A 36 -17.11 -12.32 -9.07
N ALA A 37 -17.51 -11.71 -10.18
CA ALA A 37 -16.90 -11.96 -11.48
C ALA A 37 -15.51 -11.31 -11.50
N PRO A 38 -14.49 -11.95 -12.11
CA PRO A 38 -13.23 -11.27 -12.34
C PRO A 38 -13.49 -10.02 -13.19
N PRO A 39 -12.70 -8.94 -12.99
CA PRO A 39 -12.77 -7.77 -13.87
C PRO A 39 -12.59 -8.20 -15.33
N THR A 40 -13.08 -7.39 -16.28
CA THR A 40 -12.79 -7.65 -17.69
C THR A 40 -11.31 -7.37 -17.92
N VAL A 41 -10.57 -8.39 -18.33
CA VAL A 41 -9.12 -8.33 -18.47
C VAL A 41 -8.70 -8.61 -19.91
N SER A 42 -7.46 -8.26 -20.26
CA SER A 42 -6.91 -8.51 -21.60
C SER A 42 -6.81 -10.02 -21.88
N TRP A 43 -6.79 -10.42 -23.16
CA TRP A 43 -6.72 -11.83 -23.60
C TRP A 43 -5.48 -12.59 -23.07
N GLN A 44 -4.40 -11.89 -22.73
CA GLN A 44 -3.19 -12.48 -22.12
C GLN A 44 -3.46 -12.88 -20.67
N GLU A 45 -4.27 -12.09 -19.97
CA GLU A 45 -4.73 -12.37 -18.63
C GLU A 45 -5.82 -13.46 -18.65
N ASP A 46 -6.64 -13.56 -19.71
CA ASP A 46 -7.57 -14.68 -19.92
C ASP A 46 -6.85 -16.03 -20.05
N PHE A 47 -5.71 -16.10 -20.75
CA PHE A 47 -4.90 -17.32 -20.81
C PHE A 47 -4.30 -17.66 -19.44
N GLY A 48 -3.88 -16.64 -18.68
CA GLY A 48 -3.50 -16.78 -17.28
C GLY A 48 -4.64 -17.38 -16.45
N GLN A 49 -5.84 -16.81 -16.54
CA GLN A 49 -7.04 -17.30 -15.84
C GLN A 49 -7.45 -18.72 -16.27
N MET A 50 -7.27 -19.09 -17.53
CA MET A 50 -7.47 -20.46 -18.02
C MET A 50 -6.44 -21.43 -17.43
N PHE A 51 -5.15 -21.08 -17.41
CA PHE A 51 -4.11 -21.89 -16.76
C PHE A 51 -4.38 -22.02 -15.25
N LEU A 52 -4.81 -20.93 -14.60
CA LEU A 52 -5.20 -20.90 -13.19
C LEU A 52 -6.42 -21.76 -12.89
N ALA A 53 -7.39 -21.85 -13.81
CA ALA A 53 -8.54 -22.73 -13.67
C ALA A 53 -8.12 -24.22 -13.65
N THR A 54 -7.12 -24.61 -14.43
CA THR A 54 -6.62 -26.01 -14.47
C THR A 54 -5.96 -26.47 -13.16
N LEU A 55 -5.49 -25.53 -12.33
CA LEU A 55 -4.86 -25.83 -11.04
C LEU A 55 -5.88 -26.03 -9.91
N GLY A 56 -7.15 -25.64 -10.09
CA GLY A 56 -8.20 -25.79 -9.08
C GLY A 56 -7.77 -25.30 -7.69
N GLY A 57 -7.80 -26.18 -6.68
CA GLY A 57 -7.34 -25.88 -5.31
C GLY A 57 -5.83 -25.76 -5.12
N LEU A 58 -4.99 -26.10 -6.11
CA LEU A 58 -3.54 -26.05 -5.98
C LEU A 58 -2.96 -24.64 -6.17
N ARG A 59 -3.73 -23.70 -6.71
CA ARG A 59 -3.28 -22.32 -6.94
C ARG A 59 -2.79 -21.64 -5.66
N SER A 60 -3.39 -21.93 -4.51
CA SER A 60 -2.94 -21.41 -3.21
C SER A 60 -1.60 -22.01 -2.79
N LEU A 61 -1.39 -23.30 -3.03
CA LEU A 61 -0.11 -23.95 -2.75
C LEU A 61 1.00 -23.38 -3.65
N VAL A 62 0.73 -23.24 -4.94
CA VAL A 62 1.69 -22.65 -5.90
C VAL A 62 2.00 -21.20 -5.54
N ALA A 63 0.99 -20.40 -5.16
CA ALA A 63 1.20 -19.05 -4.67
C ALA A 63 2.08 -19.02 -3.41
N SER A 64 1.80 -19.86 -2.41
CA SER A 64 2.61 -19.94 -1.19
C SER A 64 4.06 -20.35 -1.46
N VAL A 65 4.29 -21.34 -2.33
CA VAL A 65 5.65 -21.75 -2.73
C VAL A 65 6.36 -20.63 -3.49
N GLY A 66 5.69 -20.01 -4.47
CA GLY A 66 6.24 -18.90 -5.24
C GLY A 66 6.57 -17.69 -4.35
N PHE A 67 5.77 -17.45 -3.32
CA PHE A 67 6.00 -16.40 -2.32
C PHE A 67 7.26 -16.69 -1.49
N LEU A 68 7.44 -17.92 -1.00
CA LEU A 68 8.67 -18.33 -0.30
C LEU A 68 9.92 -18.23 -1.19
N GLU A 69 9.80 -18.61 -2.46
CA GLU A 69 10.89 -18.45 -3.41
C GLU A 69 11.20 -16.98 -3.71
N ALA A 70 10.20 -16.09 -3.68
CA ALA A 70 10.40 -14.65 -3.82
C ALA A 70 11.23 -14.10 -2.64
N TYR A 71 10.96 -14.53 -1.40
CA TYR A 71 11.81 -14.19 -0.26
C TYR A 71 13.25 -14.70 -0.42
N SER A 72 13.41 -15.94 -0.89
CA SER A 72 14.74 -16.49 -1.16
C SER A 72 15.50 -15.67 -2.23
N ALA A 73 14.80 -15.18 -3.26
CA ALA A 73 15.38 -14.29 -4.27
C ALA A 73 15.72 -12.91 -3.69
N TRP A 74 14.85 -12.37 -2.83
CA TRP A 74 15.07 -11.11 -2.13
C TRP A 74 16.31 -11.15 -1.25
N GLU A 75 16.54 -12.22 -0.48
CA GLU A 75 17.76 -12.41 0.32
C GLU A 75 19.04 -12.35 -0.54
N ARG A 76 18.95 -12.79 -1.79
CA ARG A 76 20.05 -12.73 -2.76
C ARG A 76 20.14 -11.42 -3.55
N ASN A 77 19.26 -10.45 -3.27
CA ASN A 77 19.08 -9.21 -4.04
C ASN A 77 18.80 -9.44 -5.53
N ASP A 78 18.20 -10.58 -5.89
CA ASP A 78 17.80 -10.88 -7.26
C ASP A 78 16.42 -10.26 -7.55
N TRP A 79 16.41 -8.93 -7.74
CA TRP A 79 15.18 -8.15 -7.85
C TRP A 79 14.33 -8.52 -9.06
N GLY A 80 14.95 -8.94 -10.17
CA GLY A 80 14.22 -9.45 -11.33
C GLY A 80 13.48 -10.74 -11.01
N ALA A 81 14.11 -11.64 -10.26
CA ALA A 81 13.48 -12.89 -9.87
C ALA A 81 12.48 -12.72 -8.71
N VAL A 82 12.60 -11.66 -7.90
CA VAL A 82 11.54 -11.23 -6.95
C VAL A 82 10.31 -10.76 -7.72
N ASP A 83 10.45 -9.81 -8.66
CA ASP A 83 9.32 -9.26 -9.41
C ASP A 83 8.58 -10.35 -10.21
N ASN A 84 9.33 -11.22 -10.91
CA ASN A 84 8.75 -12.32 -11.68
C ASN A 84 7.92 -13.28 -10.80
N ARG A 85 8.43 -13.64 -9.62
CA ARG A 85 7.73 -14.55 -8.71
C ARG A 85 6.53 -13.87 -8.06
N MET A 86 6.69 -12.64 -7.59
CA MET A 86 5.58 -11.89 -7.01
C MET A 86 4.46 -11.66 -8.03
N THR A 87 4.81 -11.37 -9.28
CA THR A 87 3.83 -11.27 -10.39
C THR A 87 3.06 -12.58 -10.60
N LEU A 88 3.74 -13.73 -10.52
CA LEU A 88 3.07 -15.02 -10.57
C LEU A 88 2.13 -15.21 -9.38
N VAL A 89 2.61 -14.90 -8.17
CA VAL A 89 1.87 -15.07 -6.91
C VAL A 89 0.59 -14.21 -6.90
N THR A 90 0.67 -12.94 -7.28
CA THR A 90 -0.49 -12.04 -7.34
C THR A 90 -1.50 -12.51 -8.38
N ARG A 91 -1.07 -13.02 -9.53
CA ARG A 91 -1.96 -13.62 -10.53
C ARG A 91 -2.61 -14.92 -10.05
N MET A 92 -1.91 -15.71 -9.25
CA MET A 92 -2.45 -16.96 -8.69
C MET A 92 -3.53 -16.71 -7.64
N GLN A 93 -3.38 -15.64 -6.85
CA GLN A 93 -4.29 -15.26 -5.77
C GLN A 93 -4.61 -13.75 -5.83
N PRO A 94 -5.36 -13.29 -6.84
CA PRO A 94 -5.57 -11.86 -7.08
C PRO A 94 -6.45 -11.19 -6.02
N TYR A 95 -7.20 -11.96 -5.25
CA TYR A 95 -8.05 -11.46 -4.15
C TYR A 95 -7.36 -11.52 -2.78
N GLU A 96 -6.08 -11.90 -2.71
CA GLU A 96 -5.28 -11.83 -1.49
C GLU A 96 -4.46 -10.51 -1.47
N PRO A 97 -4.90 -9.48 -0.72
CA PRO A 97 -4.24 -8.16 -0.75
C PRO A 97 -2.80 -8.20 -0.27
N THR A 98 -2.42 -9.13 0.61
CA THR A 98 -1.06 -9.21 1.15
C THR A 98 -0.03 -9.42 0.05
N TYR A 99 -0.34 -10.20 -0.98
CA TYR A 99 0.60 -10.43 -2.08
C TYR A 99 0.85 -9.19 -2.92
N TRP A 100 -0.19 -8.39 -3.17
CA TRP A 100 -0.04 -7.13 -3.91
C TRP A 100 0.76 -6.09 -3.11
N ASP A 101 0.49 -5.99 -1.81
CA ASP A 101 1.20 -5.09 -0.90
C ASP A 101 2.70 -5.46 -0.82
N GLU A 102 3.01 -6.73 -0.55
CA GLU A 102 4.40 -7.21 -0.46
C GLU A 102 5.14 -7.07 -1.79
N ALA A 103 4.51 -7.43 -2.91
CA ALA A 103 5.07 -7.27 -4.24
C ALA A 103 5.44 -5.80 -4.53
N SER A 104 4.54 -4.87 -4.19
CA SER A 104 4.79 -3.44 -4.33
C SER A 104 5.90 -2.96 -3.40
N TRP A 105 5.89 -3.40 -2.14
CA TRP A 105 6.89 -3.05 -1.13
C TRP A 105 8.30 -3.46 -1.58
N HIS A 106 8.46 -4.69 -2.07
CA HIS A 106 9.75 -5.16 -2.59
C HIS A 106 10.26 -4.30 -3.74
N MET A 107 9.38 -3.79 -4.62
CA MET A 107 9.79 -2.96 -5.75
C MET A 107 10.04 -1.50 -5.32
N ALA A 108 9.02 -0.82 -4.78
CA ALA A 108 9.09 0.61 -4.51
C ALA A 108 10.01 1.00 -3.34
N TYR A 109 10.24 0.08 -2.39
CA TYR A 109 11.11 0.34 -1.24
C TYR A 109 12.41 -0.42 -1.34
N ASN A 110 12.37 -1.76 -1.41
CA ASN A 110 13.58 -2.57 -1.29
C ASN A 110 14.49 -2.44 -2.53
N ALA A 111 13.99 -2.81 -3.72
CA ALA A 111 14.75 -2.73 -4.97
C ALA A 111 15.16 -1.30 -5.30
N ALA A 112 14.21 -0.35 -5.23
CA ALA A 112 14.48 1.06 -5.48
C ALA A 112 15.60 1.60 -4.57
N SER A 113 15.55 1.30 -3.25
CA SER A 113 16.58 1.77 -2.32
C SER A 113 17.93 1.05 -2.49
N TYR A 114 17.91 -0.22 -2.89
CA TYR A 114 19.11 -0.98 -3.22
C TYR A 114 19.87 -0.29 -4.36
N PHE A 115 19.22 -0.06 -5.50
CA PHE A 115 19.87 0.58 -6.65
C PHE A 115 20.25 2.04 -6.41
N LYS A 116 19.49 2.76 -5.57
CA LYS A 116 19.84 4.13 -5.18
C LYS A 116 21.15 4.22 -4.38
N ARG A 117 21.51 3.16 -3.65
CA ARG A 117 22.69 3.11 -2.77
C ARG A 117 23.88 2.37 -3.40
N ASP A 118 23.70 1.74 -4.55
CA ASP A 118 24.75 0.99 -5.23
C ASP A 118 25.82 1.91 -5.83
N LYS A 119 26.95 2.04 -5.11
CA LYS A 119 28.08 2.90 -5.48
C LYS A 119 28.83 2.43 -6.72
N SER A 120 28.59 1.21 -7.21
CA SER A 120 29.19 0.73 -8.47
C SER A 120 28.55 1.38 -9.69
N LEU A 121 27.32 1.90 -9.55
CA LEU A 121 26.56 2.54 -10.62
C LEU A 121 26.80 4.05 -10.68
N ARG A 122 26.76 4.60 -11.89
CA ARG A 122 26.72 6.06 -12.09
C ARG A 122 25.42 6.64 -11.52
N ALA A 123 25.48 7.85 -10.96
CA ALA A 123 24.33 8.51 -10.35
C ALA A 123 23.09 8.60 -11.26
N ALA A 124 23.29 8.79 -12.57
CA ALA A 124 22.19 8.79 -13.54
C ALA A 124 21.47 7.43 -13.61
N ILE A 125 22.22 6.32 -13.57
CA ILE A 125 21.68 4.96 -13.58
C ILE A 125 20.99 4.65 -12.25
N GLN A 126 21.59 5.02 -11.11
CA GLN A 126 20.96 4.89 -9.79
C GLN A 126 19.59 5.59 -9.76
N ASN A 127 19.52 6.82 -10.28
CA ASN A 127 18.28 7.60 -10.33
C ASN A 127 17.24 6.98 -11.27
N LYS A 128 17.68 6.46 -12.42
CA LYS A 128 16.77 5.77 -13.35
C LYS A 128 16.18 4.52 -12.69
N LEU A 129 17.02 3.61 -12.19
CA LEU A 129 16.57 2.36 -11.58
C LEU A 129 15.70 2.59 -10.35
N PHE A 130 16.04 3.59 -9.52
CA PHE A 130 15.17 4.00 -8.42
C PHE A 130 13.77 4.35 -8.92
N LYS A 131 13.67 5.21 -9.94
CA LYS A 131 12.37 5.63 -10.50
C LYS A 131 11.62 4.46 -11.14
N ASP A 132 12.31 3.62 -11.91
CA ASP A 132 11.72 2.46 -12.58
C ASP A 132 11.10 1.49 -11.55
N HIS A 133 11.80 1.21 -10.44
CA HIS A 133 11.28 0.31 -9.41
C HIS A 133 10.17 0.94 -8.54
N VAL A 134 10.21 2.25 -8.29
CA VAL A 134 9.08 2.96 -7.66
C VAL A 134 7.85 2.90 -8.56
N GLN A 135 8.02 3.16 -9.85
CA GLN A 135 6.95 3.07 -10.84
C GLN A 135 6.38 1.65 -10.93
N ARG A 136 7.23 0.63 -10.90
CA ARG A 136 6.80 -0.77 -10.87
C ARG A 136 5.92 -1.10 -9.65
N GLY A 137 6.29 -0.61 -8.46
CA GLY A 137 5.46 -0.79 -7.26
C GLY A 137 4.08 -0.11 -7.38
N LEU A 138 4.02 1.08 -7.98
CA LEU A 138 2.74 1.74 -8.29
C LEU A 138 1.89 0.92 -9.27
N GLU A 139 2.49 0.36 -10.32
CA GLU A 139 1.79 -0.49 -11.28
C GLU A 139 1.17 -1.72 -10.62
N ILE A 140 1.95 -2.40 -9.76
CA ILE A 140 1.49 -3.57 -8.99
C ILE A 140 0.28 -3.21 -8.13
N LEU A 141 0.31 -2.10 -7.39
CA LEU A 141 -0.83 -1.69 -6.56
C LEU A 141 -2.06 -1.32 -7.41
N ASN A 142 -1.86 -0.60 -8.51
CA ASN A 142 -2.96 -0.25 -9.41
C ASN A 142 -3.58 -1.48 -10.07
N GLU A 143 -2.79 -2.51 -10.39
CA GLU A 143 -3.30 -3.80 -10.87
C GLU A 143 -4.11 -4.50 -9.77
N GLY A 144 -3.57 -4.60 -8.55
CA GLY A 144 -4.28 -5.19 -7.40
C GLY A 144 -5.62 -4.51 -7.09
N LEU A 145 -5.66 -3.18 -7.18
CA LEU A 145 -6.88 -2.39 -7.00
C LEU A 145 -7.92 -2.58 -8.11
N ARG A 146 -7.58 -3.15 -9.27
CA ARG A 146 -8.61 -3.58 -10.24
C ARG A 146 -9.40 -4.79 -9.74
N TYR A 147 -8.77 -5.65 -8.94
CA TYR A 147 -9.41 -6.80 -8.32
C TYR A 147 -10.01 -6.47 -6.95
N LEU A 148 -9.43 -5.49 -6.25
CA LEU A 148 -9.72 -5.15 -4.86
C LEU A 148 -9.88 -3.62 -4.71
N PRO A 149 -10.84 -2.96 -5.38
CA PRO A 149 -10.90 -1.50 -5.56
C PRO A 149 -10.99 -0.70 -4.26
N GLU A 150 -11.62 -1.27 -3.25
CA GLU A 150 -11.85 -0.64 -1.94
C GLU A 150 -10.88 -1.16 -0.88
N ASN A 151 -9.86 -1.93 -1.25
CA ASN A 151 -8.97 -2.52 -0.27
C ASN A 151 -8.09 -1.45 0.39
N ARG A 152 -8.45 -1.13 1.63
CA ARG A 152 -7.79 -0.11 2.45
C ARG A 152 -6.28 -0.28 2.55
N ARG A 153 -5.75 -1.51 2.57
CA ARG A 153 -4.31 -1.77 2.70
C ARG A 153 -3.56 -1.36 1.43
N LEU A 154 -4.11 -1.66 0.26
CA LEU A 154 -3.51 -1.25 -1.02
C LEU A 154 -3.60 0.26 -1.23
N LEU A 155 -4.71 0.88 -0.80
CA LEU A 155 -4.87 2.34 -0.80
C LEU A 155 -3.87 3.03 0.15
N GLU A 156 -3.67 2.50 1.36
CA GLU A 156 -2.63 2.97 2.29
C GLU A 156 -1.23 2.89 1.64
N ALA A 157 -0.89 1.75 1.04
CA ALA A 157 0.40 1.55 0.37
C ALA A 157 0.62 2.54 -0.78
N LEU A 158 -0.40 2.81 -1.59
CA LEU A 158 -0.34 3.85 -2.63
C LEU A 158 -0.03 5.22 -2.02
N GLY A 159 -0.75 5.59 -0.95
CA GLY A 159 -0.55 6.85 -0.26
C GLY A 159 0.89 7.01 0.24
N TYR A 160 1.46 5.96 0.83
CA TYR A 160 2.86 5.99 1.29
C TYR A 160 3.87 6.11 0.15
N ILE A 161 3.66 5.45 -0.99
CA ILE A 161 4.56 5.59 -2.15
C ILE A 161 4.51 7.01 -2.70
N TYR A 162 3.31 7.58 -2.88
CA TYR A 162 3.16 8.97 -3.33
C TYR A 162 3.64 9.99 -2.30
N LYS A 163 3.68 9.65 -1.01
CA LYS A 163 4.23 10.54 0.01
C LYS A 163 5.76 10.48 0.08
N ASP A 164 6.35 9.28 0.05
CA ASP A 164 7.74 9.07 0.46
C ASP A 164 8.70 8.74 -0.69
N ARG A 165 8.19 8.19 -1.80
CA ARG A 165 9.02 7.60 -2.87
C ARG A 165 8.91 8.36 -4.17
N GLN A 166 7.71 8.80 -4.51
CA GLN A 166 7.41 9.68 -5.64
C GLN A 166 6.46 10.78 -5.16
N PRO A 167 6.99 11.82 -4.47
CA PRO A 167 6.21 12.90 -3.87
C PRO A 167 5.17 13.49 -4.83
N ASP A 168 3.91 13.18 -4.56
CA ASP A 168 2.70 13.70 -5.21
C ASP A 168 1.64 13.88 -4.12
N PRO A 169 1.58 15.07 -3.48
CA PRO A 169 0.71 15.28 -2.33
C PRO A 169 -0.78 15.13 -2.65
N GLU A 170 -1.19 15.44 -3.89
CA GLU A 170 -2.59 15.29 -4.30
C GLU A 170 -2.96 13.81 -4.35
N ARG A 171 -2.17 12.99 -5.06
CA ARG A 171 -2.44 11.54 -5.13
C ARG A 171 -2.28 10.85 -3.78
N ALA A 172 -1.31 11.26 -2.97
CA ALA A 172 -1.14 10.75 -1.62
C ALA A 172 -2.37 11.06 -0.74
N ALA A 173 -2.87 12.30 -0.80
CA ALA A 173 -4.07 12.71 -0.09
C ALA A 173 -5.29 11.88 -0.50
N THR A 174 -5.53 11.75 -1.81
CA THR A 174 -6.64 10.94 -2.34
C THR A 174 -6.58 9.51 -1.83
N ALA A 175 -5.41 8.86 -1.94
CA ALA A 175 -5.24 7.47 -1.53
C ALA A 175 -5.49 7.26 -0.03
N PHE A 176 -4.94 8.13 0.83
CA PHE A 176 -5.16 8.02 2.28
C PHE A 176 -6.60 8.30 2.70
N ILE A 177 -7.25 9.32 2.11
CA ILE A 177 -8.66 9.62 2.41
C ILE A 177 -9.56 8.46 1.96
N GLU A 178 -9.30 7.90 0.79
CA GLU A 178 -10.05 6.75 0.29
C GLU A 178 -9.82 5.50 1.15
N ALA A 179 -8.60 5.27 1.61
CA ALA A 179 -8.31 4.17 2.54
C ALA A 179 -9.12 4.29 3.85
N HIS A 180 -9.21 5.51 4.41
CA HIS A 180 -9.99 5.77 5.62
C HIS A 180 -11.49 5.52 5.42
N LYS A 181 -12.08 5.96 4.30
CA LYS A 181 -13.48 5.65 3.97
C LYS A 181 -13.74 4.14 3.95
N ASN A 182 -12.73 3.37 3.56
CA ASN A 182 -12.77 1.90 3.49
C ASN A 182 -12.26 1.21 4.78
N GLY A 183 -12.25 1.91 5.91
CA GLY A 183 -12.03 1.33 7.23
C GLY A 183 -10.59 1.36 7.73
N SER A 184 -9.69 2.14 7.12
CA SER A 184 -8.39 2.44 7.74
C SER A 184 -8.54 3.28 9.02
N LEU A 185 -7.49 3.28 9.84
CA LEU A 185 -7.46 4.03 11.09
C LEU A 185 -7.55 5.55 10.85
N ASP A 186 -8.10 6.28 11.82
CA ASP A 186 -8.21 7.75 11.82
C ASP A 186 -6.88 8.48 11.56
N PHE A 187 -5.75 7.87 11.90
CA PHE A 187 -4.44 8.43 11.59
C PHE A 187 -4.19 8.54 10.08
N ILE A 188 -4.70 7.60 9.29
CA ILE A 188 -4.57 7.59 7.83
C ILE A 188 -5.32 8.79 7.22
N GLU A 189 -6.54 9.09 7.69
CA GLU A 189 -7.25 10.29 7.22
C GLU A 189 -6.48 11.58 7.51
N ARG A 190 -5.85 11.66 8.70
CA ARG A 190 -5.01 12.82 9.05
C ARG A 190 -3.78 12.92 8.16
N LEU A 191 -3.15 11.80 7.78
CA LEU A 191 -2.07 11.82 6.77
C LEU A 191 -2.57 12.44 5.47
N GLY A 192 -3.75 12.04 4.99
CA GLY A 192 -4.36 12.64 3.81
C GLY A 192 -4.56 14.15 3.94
N ALA A 193 -5.09 14.61 5.08
CA ALA A 193 -5.25 16.04 5.33
C ALA A 193 -3.89 16.80 5.39
N TYR A 194 -2.84 16.20 5.95
CA TYR A 194 -1.50 16.80 5.94
C TYR A 194 -0.92 16.89 4.52
N GLU A 195 -1.21 15.93 3.64
CA GLU A 195 -0.82 16.03 2.23
C GLU A 195 -1.62 17.11 1.48
N LEU A 196 -2.93 17.25 1.75
CA LEU A 196 -3.75 18.36 1.20
C LEU A 196 -3.23 19.74 1.60
N VAL A 197 -2.70 19.89 2.82
CA VAL A 197 -2.03 21.14 3.25
C VAL A 197 -0.84 21.48 2.35
N LYS A 198 -0.13 20.48 1.81
CA LYS A 198 1.01 20.69 0.90
C LYS A 198 0.57 21.06 -0.52
N VAL A 199 -0.56 20.55 -0.99
CA VAL A 199 -1.13 20.93 -2.31
C VAL A 199 -1.39 22.44 -2.36
N GLY A 200 -2.01 22.98 -1.31
CA GLY A 200 -2.03 24.42 -1.05
C GLY A 200 -3.05 25.24 -1.83
N ASP A 201 -3.79 24.64 -2.77
CA ASP A 201 -4.94 25.29 -3.39
C ASP A 201 -6.11 25.49 -2.40
N ARG A 202 -7.11 26.27 -2.80
CA ARG A 202 -8.23 26.65 -1.93
C ARG A 202 -9.15 25.46 -1.60
N ALA A 203 -9.41 24.57 -2.55
CA ALA A 203 -10.29 23.42 -2.34
C ALA A 203 -9.63 22.39 -1.43
N SER A 204 -8.37 22.04 -1.71
CA SER A 204 -7.55 21.16 -0.87
C SER A 204 -7.39 21.73 0.55
N SER A 205 -7.17 23.04 0.67
CA SER A 205 -7.09 23.70 1.98
C SER A 205 -8.41 23.64 2.75
N ALA A 206 -9.55 23.83 2.08
CA ALA A 206 -10.87 23.74 2.72
C ALA A 206 -11.14 22.32 3.23
N GLN A 207 -10.90 21.30 2.41
CA GLN A 207 -11.08 19.90 2.79
C GLN A 207 -10.12 19.50 3.94
N ALA A 208 -8.86 19.91 3.88
CA ALA A 208 -7.91 19.67 4.96
C ALA A 208 -8.37 20.31 6.27
N TYR A 209 -8.90 21.53 6.20
CA TYR A 209 -9.39 22.25 7.38
C TYR A 209 -10.57 21.52 8.01
N GLU A 210 -11.54 21.08 7.21
CA GLU A 210 -12.68 20.31 7.70
C GLU A 210 -12.24 19.03 8.43
N ILE A 211 -11.33 18.27 7.84
CA ILE A 211 -10.80 17.03 8.44
C ILE A 211 -10.09 17.34 9.75
N LEU A 212 -9.08 18.23 9.73
CA LEU A 212 -8.26 18.50 10.90
C LEU A 212 -9.06 19.19 12.03
N LYS A 213 -10.00 20.07 11.69
CA LYS A 213 -10.85 20.76 12.66
C LYS A 213 -11.78 19.76 13.34
N ARG A 214 -12.36 18.82 12.59
CA ARG A 214 -13.16 17.73 13.15
C ARG A 214 -12.37 16.89 14.15
N TYR A 215 -11.10 16.59 13.88
CA TYR A 215 -10.24 15.90 14.86
C TYR A 215 -9.93 16.77 16.07
N TYR A 216 -9.58 18.03 15.86
CA TYR A 216 -9.29 18.98 16.94
C TYR A 216 -10.48 19.12 17.91
N ASP A 217 -11.71 19.19 17.37
CA ASP A 217 -12.94 19.38 18.16
C ASP A 217 -13.33 18.16 19.00
N ARG A 218 -12.75 16.98 18.72
CA ARG A 218 -12.89 15.79 19.59
C ARG A 218 -12.15 15.94 20.92
N GLY A 219 -11.27 16.93 21.07
CA GLY A 219 -10.49 17.13 22.29
C GLY A 219 -9.18 16.34 22.33
N PRO A 220 -8.56 16.17 23.52
CA PRO A 220 -7.33 15.39 23.67
C PRO A 220 -7.48 13.94 23.18
N PRO A 221 -6.45 13.36 22.53
CA PRO A 221 -5.11 13.91 22.37
C PRO A 221 -4.96 14.90 21.20
N PHE A 222 -5.95 15.05 20.32
CA PHE A 222 -5.83 15.80 19.06
C PHE A 222 -5.54 17.28 19.26
N THR A 223 -6.15 17.92 20.26
CA THR A 223 -5.85 19.32 20.61
C THR A 223 -4.41 19.54 21.04
N LYS A 224 -3.70 18.50 21.49
CA LYS A 224 -2.28 18.56 21.91
C LYS A 224 -1.31 18.19 20.78
N MET A 225 -1.78 17.75 19.63
CA MET A 225 -0.91 17.36 18.52
C MET A 225 -0.38 18.61 17.80
N GLU A 226 0.95 18.77 17.80
CA GLU A 226 1.62 19.89 17.13
C GLU A 226 1.30 19.96 15.64
N SER A 227 1.22 18.81 14.97
CA SER A 227 0.87 18.74 13.54
C SER A 227 -0.50 19.34 13.25
N ILE A 228 -1.52 18.96 14.03
CA ILE A 228 -2.90 19.47 13.86
C ILE A 228 -2.93 20.97 14.13
N GLN A 229 -2.33 21.43 15.23
CA GLN A 229 -2.33 22.85 15.57
C GLN A 229 -1.58 23.70 14.53
N ARG A 230 -0.41 23.25 14.07
CA ARG A 230 0.38 23.92 13.05
C ARG A 230 -0.41 24.06 11.75
N ASP A 231 -0.96 22.95 11.27
CA ASP A 231 -1.62 22.91 9.97
C ASP A 231 -2.97 23.62 9.99
N LEU A 232 -3.74 23.55 11.08
CA LEU A 232 -4.95 24.37 11.24
C LEU A 232 -4.66 25.87 11.16
N ARG A 233 -3.59 26.37 11.79
CA ARG A 233 -3.24 27.81 11.68
C ARG A 233 -2.86 28.22 10.26
N ILE A 234 -2.13 27.36 9.55
CA ILE A 234 -1.80 27.58 8.13
C ILE A 234 -3.10 27.69 7.31
N LEU A 235 -4.02 26.75 7.52
CA LEU A 235 -5.28 26.67 6.80
C LEU A 235 -6.23 27.84 7.15
N GLU A 236 -6.33 28.22 8.42
CA GLU A 236 -7.12 29.37 8.88
C GLU A 236 -6.67 30.67 8.21
N ASN A 237 -5.35 30.84 8.02
CA ASN A 237 -4.80 31.97 7.28
C ASN A 237 -5.14 31.88 5.79
N ARG A 238 -4.91 30.74 5.13
CA ARG A 238 -5.19 30.55 3.70
C ARG A 238 -6.68 30.74 3.35
N LEU A 239 -7.56 30.32 4.25
CA LEU A 239 -9.01 30.37 4.06
C LEU A 239 -9.63 31.67 4.58
N ASN A 240 -8.85 32.56 5.20
CA ASN A 240 -9.33 33.78 5.86
C ASN A 240 -10.42 33.49 6.89
N ILE A 241 -10.22 32.48 7.74
CA ILE A 241 -11.16 32.15 8.81
C ILE A 241 -11.23 33.33 9.80
N PRO A 242 -12.44 33.80 10.17
CA PRO A 242 -12.61 34.85 11.18
C PRO A 242 -11.94 34.51 12.50
N ALA A 243 -11.33 35.51 13.17
CA ALA A 243 -10.50 35.30 14.36
C ALA A 243 -11.23 34.59 15.52
N ASP A 244 -12.53 34.84 15.67
CA ASP A 244 -13.42 34.22 16.65
C ASP A 244 -13.68 32.72 16.39
N LYS A 245 -13.45 32.25 15.16
CA LYS A 245 -13.62 30.86 14.74
C LYS A 245 -12.32 30.05 14.69
N ARG A 246 -11.18 30.70 14.96
CA ARG A 246 -9.86 30.06 14.92
C ARG A 246 -9.59 29.25 16.18
N ILE A 247 -8.67 28.30 16.08
CA ILE A 247 -8.13 27.64 17.27
C ILE A 247 -7.41 28.67 18.17
N PRO A 248 -7.42 28.47 19.50
CA PRO A 248 -6.72 29.36 20.41
C PRO A 248 -5.23 29.53 20.04
N ALA A 249 -4.71 30.73 20.31
CA ALA A 249 -3.28 30.98 20.22
C ALA A 249 -2.52 29.95 21.07
N ALA A 250 -1.34 29.53 20.61
CA ALA A 250 -0.51 28.66 21.41
C ALA A 250 -0.21 29.34 22.76
N PRO A 251 -0.35 28.63 23.90
CA PRO A 251 0.08 29.19 25.17
C PRO A 251 1.56 29.58 25.06
N ALA A 252 1.92 30.71 25.68
CA ALA A 252 3.32 31.14 25.73
C ALA A 252 4.19 29.97 26.25
N PRO A 253 5.40 29.75 25.69
CA PRO A 253 6.27 28.69 26.17
C PRO A 253 6.43 28.87 27.68
N ALA A 254 6.10 27.83 28.44
CA ALA A 254 6.31 27.85 29.88
C ALA A 254 7.78 28.18 30.13
N SER A 255 8.06 29.23 30.88
CA SER A 255 9.41 29.57 31.33
C SER A 255 9.90 28.41 32.19
N THR A 256 10.61 27.46 31.58
CA THR A 256 11.17 26.30 32.28
C THR A 256 12.43 26.72 33.01
N THR A 257 12.27 27.50 34.07
CA THR A 257 13.29 27.65 35.11
C THR A 257 13.20 26.41 36.02
N SER A 258 13.56 25.24 35.50
CA SER A 258 13.81 24.06 36.34
C SER A 258 15.31 24.00 36.62
N PRO A 259 15.75 24.09 37.89
CA PRO A 259 17.16 23.91 38.23
C PRO A 259 17.58 22.51 37.79
N ARG A 260 18.63 22.45 36.97
CA ARG A 260 19.25 21.20 36.53
C ARG A 260 19.67 20.42 37.79
N PRO A 261 19.11 19.23 38.07
CA PRO A 261 19.55 18.46 39.23
C PRO A 261 21.00 18.02 38.99
N MET A 262 21.90 18.42 39.89
CA MET A 262 23.27 17.93 39.87
C MET A 262 23.27 16.43 40.15
N LEU A 263 23.69 15.64 39.17
CA LEU A 263 23.91 14.21 39.34
C LEU A 263 24.98 14.01 40.42
N ARG A 264 24.59 13.37 41.53
CA ARG A 264 25.52 12.89 42.55
C ARG A 264 26.36 11.78 41.92
N ASN A 265 27.67 12.00 41.87
CA ASN A 265 28.65 10.98 41.54
C ASN A 265 28.66 9.93 42.66
N THR A 266 28.32 8.68 42.36
CA THR A 266 28.60 7.54 43.24
C THR A 266 29.12 6.38 42.40
N ASN A 267 30.45 6.22 42.39
CA ASN A 267 31.10 4.93 42.16
C ASN A 267 31.16 4.16 43.47
N PRO A 268 31.12 2.83 43.41
CA PRO A 268 32.29 2.05 43.81
C PRO A 268 33.01 1.43 42.60
#